data_AF-A0A7C2J763-F1
#
_entry.id   AF-A0A7C2J763-F1
#
_cell.length_a   1.000
_cell.length_b   1.000
_cell.length_c   1.000
_cell.angle_alpha   90.00
_cell.angle_beta   90.00
_cell.angle_gamma   90.00
#
_symmetry.space_group_name_H-M   'P 1'
#
loop_
_entity.id
_entity.type
_entity.pdbx_description
1 polymer ?
#
loop_
_entity_poly.entity_id
_entity_poly.type
_entity_poly.pdbx_seq_one_letter_code
_entity_poly.pdbx_strand_id
1 'polypeptide(L)'
;MEDLLLKIRLEALKSNLTQIQNIYDSVMARRQEIDQLSVNIENARNHLDKVASNVTFLKLSAITKSGKQLVDPSLMVYITTAYEEVEVLSKALNEAMENIGAIQIRRPNIEAIANAVKEELDDTTKDWFTTINTNLEALRKQGPTKPVLEKAWRDYTGILTEKLNLVFSDYVQFLGGLALRDAGLDAHICQIADELIKSCGAIGRTHWNALTIPASQEAVTLARSIRMGFPEWTIWAVSLTAHELGQVAIRNSTWKQYIEEEARRFKKAKTKLQQYLSVYLADAFATYAMGPAYACAALLLRFNPLSAYKDNVKHPADAKRAHVILTMLKKMRDKERADIPPYSYIIDKLEKGWEAALMHTQTAGELSDEMKKVLEGWTTRMFDELVSKPASGLYDGKRWNSTKQALEKLIEGKEGKDFANNLKGDEGWRDVLNAAWACRIDNVDVSGISEKAQSLWELITEKKREKARRTSQSSGPPSGGVPPSLKGEKPPWQKVGG
;
A
#
# COMPACT_ATOMS: atom_id res chain seq x y z
N MET A 1 35.57 -38.38 5.28
CA MET A 1 34.09 -38.51 5.32
C MET A 1 33.42 -37.16 5.57
N GLU A 2 33.92 -36.34 6.50
CA GLU A 2 33.37 -35.00 6.79
C GLU A 2 33.39 -34.02 5.61
N ASP A 3 34.44 -34.05 4.77
CA ASP A 3 34.54 -33.24 3.55
C ASP A 3 33.43 -33.55 2.52
N LEU A 4 33.10 -34.83 2.37
CA LEU A 4 32.05 -35.28 1.46
C LEU A 4 30.67 -34.76 1.90
N LEU A 5 30.39 -34.76 3.20
CA LEU A 5 29.12 -34.27 3.75
C LEU A 5 28.95 -32.77 3.54
N LEU A 6 30.01 -31.98 3.82
CA LEU A 6 29.96 -30.53 3.65
C LEU A 6 29.78 -30.15 2.17
N LYS A 7 30.51 -30.82 1.27
CA LYS A 7 30.36 -30.63 -0.17
C LYS A 7 28.95 -30.90 -0.66
N ILE A 8 28.36 -32.06 -0.29
CA ILE A 8 26.97 -32.41 -0.66
C ILE A 8 25.99 -31.34 -0.15
N ARG A 9 26.18 -30.84 1.07
CA ARG A 9 25.30 -29.80 1.65
C ARG A 9 25.41 -28.46 0.93
N LEU A 10 26.61 -28.04 0.54
CA LEU A 10 26.83 -26.82 -0.23
C LEU A 10 26.22 -26.94 -1.65
N GLU A 11 26.35 -28.10 -2.29
CA GLU A 11 25.74 -28.40 -3.59
C GLU A 11 24.20 -28.41 -3.51
N ALA A 12 23.62 -29.02 -2.47
CA ALA A 12 22.18 -29.01 -2.22
C ALA A 12 21.64 -27.59 -1.99
N LEU A 13 22.33 -26.77 -1.18
CA LEU A 13 21.95 -25.38 -0.95
C LEU A 13 21.94 -24.58 -2.26
N LYS A 14 22.98 -24.74 -3.10
CA LYS A 14 23.03 -24.13 -4.43
C LYS A 14 21.84 -24.56 -5.30
N SER A 15 21.52 -25.84 -5.35
CA SER A 15 20.37 -26.36 -6.10
C SER A 15 19.04 -25.74 -5.65
N ASN A 16 18.83 -25.62 -4.34
CA ASN A 16 17.61 -25.03 -3.79
C ASN A 16 17.47 -23.54 -4.13
N LEU A 17 18.57 -22.79 -4.07
CA LEU A 17 18.58 -21.37 -4.48
C LEU A 17 18.21 -21.21 -5.96
N THR A 18 18.72 -22.10 -6.83
CA THR A 18 18.32 -22.12 -8.26
C THR A 18 16.84 -22.46 -8.44
N GLN A 19 16.28 -23.37 -7.63
CA GLN A 19 14.86 -23.70 -7.71
C GLN A 19 13.96 -22.50 -7.35
N ILE A 20 14.37 -21.68 -6.36
CA ILE A 20 13.66 -20.44 -6.01
C ILE A 20 13.65 -19.46 -7.19
N GLN A 21 14.77 -19.30 -7.89
CA GLN A 21 14.86 -18.47 -9.10
C GLN A 21 13.91 -18.99 -10.21
N ASN A 22 13.84 -20.30 -10.42
CA ASN A 22 12.93 -20.89 -11.42
C ASN A 22 11.43 -20.69 -11.07
N ILE A 23 11.06 -20.77 -9.79
CA ILE A 23 9.68 -20.51 -9.35
C ILE A 23 9.29 -19.06 -9.65
N TYR A 24 10.19 -18.11 -9.40
CA TYR A 24 9.97 -16.71 -9.73
C TYR A 24 9.70 -16.53 -11.24
N ASP A 25 10.52 -17.12 -12.10
CA ASP A 25 10.34 -17.02 -13.55
C ASP A 25 9.01 -17.64 -14.01
N SER A 26 8.57 -18.75 -13.38
CA SER A 26 7.28 -19.38 -13.66
C SER A 26 6.07 -18.49 -13.27
N VAL A 27 6.16 -17.78 -12.15
CA VAL A 27 5.11 -16.82 -11.74
C VAL A 27 5.00 -15.67 -12.74
N MET A 28 6.13 -15.17 -13.25
CA MET A 28 6.15 -14.13 -14.28
C MET A 28 5.56 -14.62 -15.63
N ALA A 29 5.80 -15.88 -16.01
CA ALA A 29 5.21 -16.47 -17.21
C ALA A 29 3.67 -16.57 -17.12
N ARG A 30 3.13 -17.06 -16.00
CA ARG A 30 1.66 -17.13 -15.78
C ARG A 30 1.00 -15.76 -15.85
N ARG A 31 1.72 -14.70 -15.48
CA ARG A 31 1.20 -13.34 -15.61
C ARG A 31 1.00 -12.95 -17.06
N GLN A 32 1.98 -13.22 -17.92
CA GLN A 32 1.88 -12.98 -19.35
C GLN A 32 0.71 -13.75 -19.98
N GLU A 33 0.45 -14.98 -19.51
CA GLU A 33 -0.71 -15.78 -19.95
C GLU A 33 -2.05 -15.10 -19.62
N ILE A 34 -2.18 -14.48 -18.43
CA ILE A 34 -3.43 -13.80 -18.05
C ILE A 34 -3.60 -12.48 -18.80
N ASP A 35 -2.51 -11.74 -19.01
CA ASP A 35 -2.54 -10.52 -19.82
C ASP A 35 -2.93 -10.86 -21.28
N GLN A 36 -2.41 -11.97 -21.83
CA GLN A 36 -2.82 -12.49 -23.14
C GLN A 36 -4.28 -12.94 -23.16
N LEU A 37 -4.78 -13.57 -22.10
CA LEU A 37 -6.19 -13.96 -21.98
C LEU A 37 -7.11 -12.73 -22.01
N SER A 38 -6.73 -11.65 -21.33
CA SER A 38 -7.45 -10.37 -21.36
C SER A 38 -7.55 -9.81 -22.78
N VAL A 39 -6.44 -9.83 -23.53
CA VAL A 39 -6.40 -9.40 -24.94
C VAL A 39 -7.29 -10.29 -25.82
N ASN A 40 -7.25 -11.60 -25.62
CA ASN A 40 -8.04 -12.55 -26.39
C ASN A 40 -9.55 -12.36 -26.17
N ILE A 41 -9.98 -12.10 -24.93
CA ILE A 41 -11.38 -11.85 -24.58
C ILE A 41 -11.86 -10.52 -25.16
N GLU A 42 -11.04 -9.48 -25.10
CA GLU A 42 -11.33 -8.20 -25.74
C GLU A 42 -11.51 -8.36 -27.27
N ASN A 43 -10.63 -9.13 -27.92
CA ASN A 43 -10.77 -9.44 -29.34
C ASN A 43 -12.05 -10.22 -29.64
N ALA A 44 -12.38 -11.23 -28.82
CA ALA A 44 -13.60 -12.01 -28.96
C ALA A 44 -14.86 -11.13 -28.87
N ARG A 45 -14.90 -10.21 -27.91
CA ARG A 45 -15.97 -9.21 -27.77
C ARG A 45 -16.11 -8.35 -29.02
N ASN A 46 -14.99 -7.80 -29.51
CA ASN A 46 -14.99 -6.97 -30.72
C ASN A 46 -15.47 -7.74 -31.97
N HIS A 47 -15.18 -9.04 -32.06
CA HIS A 47 -15.74 -9.89 -33.12
C HIS A 47 -17.23 -10.13 -32.94
N LEU A 48 -17.68 -10.35 -31.70
CA LEU A 48 -19.09 -10.57 -31.39
C LEU A 48 -19.94 -9.33 -31.70
N ASP A 49 -19.45 -8.14 -31.38
CA ASP A 49 -20.12 -6.86 -31.70
C ASP A 49 -20.30 -6.69 -33.22
N LYS A 50 -19.34 -7.16 -34.02
CA LYS A 50 -19.47 -7.20 -35.49
C LYS A 50 -20.53 -8.20 -35.96
N VAL A 51 -20.60 -9.38 -35.34
CA VAL A 51 -21.64 -10.38 -35.64
C VAL A 51 -23.02 -9.82 -35.28
N ALA A 52 -23.18 -9.22 -34.11
CA ALA A 52 -24.41 -8.56 -33.68
C ALA A 52 -24.87 -7.50 -34.69
N SER A 53 -23.94 -6.66 -35.14
CA SER A 53 -24.18 -5.62 -36.14
C SER A 53 -24.64 -6.21 -37.48
N ASN A 54 -23.98 -7.28 -37.95
CA ASN A 54 -24.35 -7.96 -39.20
C ASN A 54 -25.72 -8.64 -39.11
N VAL A 55 -26.04 -9.32 -38.00
CA VAL A 55 -27.35 -9.95 -37.77
C VAL A 55 -28.44 -8.90 -37.73
N THR A 56 -28.21 -7.77 -37.06
CA THR A 56 -29.14 -6.64 -37.01
C THR A 56 -29.37 -6.06 -38.41
N PHE A 57 -28.31 -5.88 -39.20
CA PHE A 57 -28.41 -5.41 -40.58
C PHE A 57 -29.20 -6.37 -41.47
N LEU A 58 -28.96 -7.68 -41.35
CA LEU A 58 -29.70 -8.71 -42.09
C LEU A 58 -31.19 -8.70 -41.72
N LYS A 59 -31.51 -8.61 -40.42
CA LYS A 59 -32.89 -8.50 -39.92
C LYS A 59 -33.61 -7.29 -40.51
N LEU A 60 -32.96 -6.12 -40.50
CA LEU A 60 -33.53 -4.89 -41.07
C LEU A 60 -33.68 -4.98 -42.61
N SER A 61 -32.69 -5.56 -43.29
CA SER A 61 -32.69 -5.72 -44.75
C SER A 61 -33.77 -6.69 -45.23
N ALA A 62 -33.97 -7.81 -44.53
CA ALA A 62 -35.02 -8.78 -44.84
C ALA A 62 -36.42 -8.15 -44.71
N ILE A 63 -36.64 -7.33 -43.69
CA ILE A 63 -37.92 -6.63 -43.47
C ILE A 63 -38.18 -5.56 -44.54
N THR A 64 -37.15 -4.82 -44.95
CA THR A 64 -37.30 -3.68 -45.89
C THR A 64 -37.38 -4.09 -47.35
N LYS A 65 -36.63 -5.11 -47.80
CA LYS A 65 -36.55 -5.47 -49.24
C LYS A 65 -37.64 -6.41 -49.73
N SER A 66 -38.13 -7.32 -48.88
CA SER A 66 -39.04 -8.38 -49.34
C SER A 66 -40.53 -8.03 -49.18
N GLY A 67 -40.87 -6.98 -48.44
CA GLY A 67 -42.24 -6.78 -47.93
C GLY A 67 -42.60 -7.87 -46.92
N LYS A 68 -43.53 -7.59 -46.00
CA LYS A 68 -43.87 -8.50 -44.87
C LYS A 68 -44.33 -9.91 -45.26
N GLN A 69 -44.63 -10.18 -46.54
CA GLN A 69 -45.24 -11.44 -47.00
C GLN A 69 -44.26 -12.44 -47.65
N LEU A 70 -43.01 -12.08 -47.96
CA LEU A 70 -42.09 -12.95 -48.73
C LEU A 70 -40.90 -13.51 -47.94
N VAL A 71 -40.75 -13.18 -46.65
CA VAL A 71 -39.66 -13.73 -45.83
C VAL A 71 -40.13 -15.03 -45.19
N ASP A 72 -39.41 -16.12 -45.45
CA ASP A 72 -39.64 -17.42 -44.81
C ASP A 72 -39.64 -17.25 -43.27
N PRO A 73 -40.74 -17.59 -42.57
CA PRO A 73 -40.82 -17.52 -41.12
C PRO A 73 -39.68 -18.26 -40.41
N SER A 74 -39.21 -19.37 -40.99
CA SER A 74 -38.10 -20.18 -40.46
C SER A 74 -36.80 -19.38 -40.44
N LEU A 75 -36.53 -18.58 -41.47
CA LEU A 75 -35.36 -17.71 -41.54
C LEU A 75 -35.41 -16.62 -40.45
N MET A 76 -36.59 -16.06 -40.20
CA MET A 76 -36.77 -15.07 -39.13
C MET A 76 -36.57 -15.68 -37.74
N VAL A 77 -36.96 -16.93 -37.52
CA VAL A 77 -36.65 -17.68 -36.30
C VAL A 77 -35.13 -17.83 -36.15
N TYR A 78 -34.42 -18.30 -37.18
CA TYR A 78 -32.96 -18.45 -37.12
C TYR A 78 -32.22 -17.12 -36.86
N ILE A 79 -32.63 -16.02 -37.51
CA ILE A 79 -32.02 -14.69 -37.28
C ILE A 79 -32.28 -14.21 -35.85
N THR A 80 -33.47 -14.47 -35.31
CA THR A 80 -33.84 -14.09 -33.94
C THR A 80 -33.05 -14.90 -32.93
N THR A 81 -32.99 -16.22 -33.09
CA THR A 81 -32.17 -17.11 -32.24
C THR A 81 -30.69 -16.73 -32.31
N ALA A 82 -30.14 -16.45 -33.49
CA ALA A 82 -28.75 -16.01 -33.63
C ALA A 82 -28.48 -14.69 -32.91
N TYR A 83 -29.44 -13.76 -32.91
CA TYR A 83 -29.33 -12.50 -32.16
C TYR A 83 -29.36 -12.74 -30.64
N GLU A 84 -30.27 -13.59 -30.14
CA GLU A 84 -30.36 -13.95 -28.72
C GLU A 84 -29.08 -14.64 -28.21
N GLU A 85 -28.54 -15.59 -28.97
CA GLU A 85 -27.27 -16.27 -28.62
C GLU A 85 -26.08 -15.29 -28.59
N VAL A 86 -26.07 -14.30 -29.50
CA VAL A 86 -25.06 -13.23 -29.49
C VAL A 86 -25.19 -12.34 -28.25
N GLU A 87 -26.42 -12.02 -27.80
CA GLU A 87 -26.61 -11.27 -26.55
C GLU A 87 -26.15 -12.08 -25.32
N VAL A 88 -26.45 -13.37 -25.26
CA VAL A 88 -26.00 -14.27 -24.18
C VAL A 88 -24.47 -14.33 -24.13
N LEU A 89 -23.81 -14.52 -25.28
CA LEU A 89 -22.36 -14.56 -25.34
C LEU A 89 -21.73 -13.20 -25.00
N SER A 90 -22.36 -12.09 -25.39
CA SER A 90 -21.89 -10.74 -25.07
C SER A 90 -21.95 -10.50 -23.57
N LYS A 91 -23.04 -10.91 -22.92
CA LYS A 91 -23.17 -10.87 -21.47
C LYS A 91 -22.09 -11.70 -20.78
N ALA A 92 -21.87 -12.94 -21.22
CA ALA A 92 -20.83 -13.82 -20.65
C ALA A 92 -19.41 -13.24 -20.84
N LEU A 93 -19.12 -12.62 -22.00
CA LEU A 93 -17.84 -11.94 -22.24
C LEU A 93 -17.69 -10.70 -21.35
N ASN A 94 -18.75 -9.92 -21.14
CA ASN A 94 -18.72 -8.78 -20.21
C ASN A 94 -18.48 -9.25 -18.78
N GLU A 95 -19.15 -10.32 -18.32
CA GLU A 95 -18.90 -10.93 -17.00
C GLU A 95 -17.45 -11.43 -16.89
N ALA A 96 -16.91 -12.08 -17.94
CA ALA A 96 -15.52 -12.51 -17.97
C ALA A 96 -14.54 -11.32 -17.94
N MET A 97 -14.84 -10.24 -18.67
CA MET A 97 -14.05 -9.00 -18.65
C MET A 97 -14.11 -8.31 -17.29
N GLU A 98 -15.28 -8.27 -16.64
CA GLU A 98 -15.42 -7.73 -15.29
C GLU A 98 -14.62 -8.55 -14.29
N ASN A 99 -14.65 -9.89 -14.41
CA ASN A 99 -13.83 -10.77 -13.57
C ASN A 99 -12.33 -10.57 -13.82
N ILE A 100 -11.89 -10.45 -15.08
CA ILE A 100 -10.49 -10.16 -15.42
C ILE A 100 -10.11 -8.76 -14.95
N GLY A 101 -10.97 -7.78 -15.12
CA GLY A 101 -10.79 -6.41 -14.63
C GLY A 101 -10.67 -6.39 -13.11
N ALA A 102 -11.48 -7.15 -12.38
CA ALA A 102 -11.38 -7.31 -10.93
C ALA A 102 -10.05 -7.94 -10.53
N ILE A 103 -9.60 -8.98 -11.26
CA ILE A 103 -8.27 -9.58 -11.06
C ILE A 103 -7.17 -8.55 -11.35
N GLN A 104 -7.28 -7.77 -12.43
CA GLN A 104 -6.31 -6.74 -12.82
C GLN A 104 -6.26 -5.55 -11.85
N ILE A 105 -7.40 -5.11 -11.30
CA ILE A 105 -7.46 -4.03 -10.30
C ILE A 105 -6.86 -4.49 -8.98
N ARG A 106 -7.11 -5.75 -8.58
CA ARG A 106 -6.50 -6.34 -7.37
C ARG A 106 -4.99 -6.52 -7.51
N ARG A 107 -4.47 -6.58 -8.75
CA ARG A 107 -3.04 -6.69 -9.01
C ARG A 107 -2.36 -5.34 -8.73
N PRO A 108 -1.49 -5.27 -7.71
CA PRO A 108 -0.54 -4.17 -7.60
C PRO A 108 0.40 -4.19 -8.82
N ASN A 109 1.24 -3.17 -8.97
CA ASN A 109 2.38 -3.21 -9.90
C ASN A 109 3.41 -4.24 -9.40
N ILE A 110 3.04 -5.52 -9.43
CA ILE A 110 3.83 -6.67 -9.01
C ILE A 110 5.14 -6.70 -9.77
N GLU A 111 5.24 -6.12 -10.97
CA GLU A 111 6.50 -6.11 -11.71
C GLU A 111 7.59 -5.34 -10.98
N ALA A 112 7.29 -4.14 -10.51
CA ALA A 112 8.25 -3.33 -9.76
C ALA A 112 8.65 -4.02 -8.44
N ILE A 113 7.69 -4.66 -7.78
CA ILE A 113 7.92 -5.37 -6.51
C ILE A 113 8.70 -6.66 -6.75
N ALA A 114 8.31 -7.45 -7.75
CA ALA A 114 8.96 -8.68 -8.14
C ALA A 114 10.41 -8.40 -8.56
N ASN A 115 10.65 -7.35 -9.34
CA ASN A 115 11.99 -6.89 -9.67
C ASN A 115 12.77 -6.46 -8.43
N ALA A 116 12.15 -5.75 -7.47
CA ALA A 116 12.81 -5.40 -6.21
C ALA A 116 13.13 -6.63 -5.34
N VAL A 117 12.19 -7.58 -5.21
CA VAL A 117 12.41 -8.88 -4.55
C VAL A 117 13.57 -9.61 -5.24
N LYS A 118 13.58 -9.63 -6.58
CA LYS A 118 14.58 -10.32 -7.39
C LYS A 118 15.95 -9.68 -7.22
N GLU A 119 16.06 -8.37 -7.37
CA GLU A 119 17.32 -7.63 -7.19
C GLU A 119 17.93 -7.92 -5.82
N GLU A 120 17.12 -7.89 -4.76
CA GLU A 120 17.62 -8.14 -3.41
C GLU A 120 17.89 -9.60 -3.09
N LEU A 121 17.08 -10.53 -3.61
CA LEU A 121 17.38 -11.95 -3.56
C LEU A 121 18.66 -12.24 -4.34
N ASP A 122 18.86 -11.66 -5.51
CA ASP A 122 20.05 -11.82 -6.34
C ASP A 122 21.28 -11.25 -5.62
N ASP A 123 21.20 -10.05 -5.04
CA ASP A 123 22.28 -9.45 -4.25
C ASP A 123 22.63 -10.33 -3.04
N THR A 124 21.62 -10.75 -2.28
CA THR A 124 21.81 -11.56 -1.07
C THR A 124 22.36 -12.95 -1.41
N THR A 125 21.81 -13.61 -2.43
CA THR A 125 22.24 -14.94 -2.86
C THR A 125 23.59 -14.91 -3.55
N LYS A 126 23.95 -13.84 -4.27
CA LYS A 126 25.27 -13.65 -4.89
C LYS A 126 26.38 -13.61 -3.85
N ASP A 127 26.17 -12.94 -2.72
CA ASP A 127 27.13 -12.96 -1.61
C ASP A 127 27.30 -14.37 -1.03
N TRP A 128 26.19 -15.11 -0.91
CA TRP A 128 26.23 -16.51 -0.46
C TRP A 128 26.92 -17.41 -1.47
N PHE A 129 26.63 -17.26 -2.76
CA PHE A 129 27.27 -18.00 -3.84
C PHE A 129 28.78 -17.73 -3.87
N THR A 130 29.18 -16.47 -3.75
CA THR A 130 30.60 -16.09 -3.66
C THR A 130 31.26 -16.78 -2.47
N THR A 131 30.62 -16.77 -1.30
CA THR A 131 31.14 -17.42 -0.08
C THR A 131 31.25 -18.94 -0.24
N ILE A 132 30.19 -19.58 -0.76
CA ILE A 132 30.14 -21.02 -1.00
C ILE A 132 31.18 -21.45 -2.04
N ASN A 133 31.27 -20.76 -3.17
CA ASN A 133 32.24 -21.05 -4.22
C ASN A 133 33.67 -20.86 -3.71
N THR A 134 33.93 -19.79 -2.95
CA THR A 134 35.24 -19.57 -2.31
C THR A 134 35.62 -20.74 -1.40
N ASN A 135 34.68 -21.22 -0.58
CA ASN A 135 34.92 -22.35 0.31
C ASN A 135 35.11 -23.67 -0.45
N LEU A 136 34.32 -23.92 -1.51
CA LEU A 136 34.50 -25.10 -2.38
C LEU A 136 35.84 -25.07 -3.12
N GLU A 137 36.27 -23.91 -3.62
CA GLU A 137 37.58 -23.76 -4.25
C GLU A 137 38.73 -23.96 -3.27
N ALA A 138 38.63 -23.44 -2.05
CA ALA A 138 39.63 -23.66 -1.01
C ALA A 138 39.78 -25.16 -0.69
N LEU A 139 38.67 -25.88 -0.53
CA LEU A 139 38.68 -27.33 -0.33
C LEU A 139 39.31 -28.09 -1.51
N ARG A 140 39.06 -27.66 -2.75
CA ARG A 140 39.65 -28.26 -3.96
C ARG A 140 41.15 -28.00 -4.08
N LYS A 141 41.61 -26.78 -3.83
CA LYS A 141 43.00 -26.34 -4.06
C LYS A 141 43.94 -26.73 -2.91
N GLN A 142 43.49 -26.56 -1.67
CA GLN A 142 44.33 -26.72 -0.48
C GLN A 142 44.13 -28.08 0.21
N GLY A 143 43.12 -28.85 -0.21
CA GLY A 143 42.69 -30.06 0.48
C GLY A 143 41.94 -29.76 1.80
N PRO A 144 41.36 -30.78 2.42
CA PRO A 144 40.52 -30.64 3.61
C PRO A 144 41.35 -30.48 4.89
N THR A 145 42.11 -29.38 4.99
CA THR A 145 42.83 -29.06 6.24
C THR A 145 41.85 -28.60 7.32
N LYS A 146 42.18 -28.87 8.60
CA LYS A 146 41.32 -28.50 9.74
C LYS A 146 40.89 -27.02 9.73
N PRO A 147 41.77 -26.03 9.49
CA PRO A 147 41.36 -24.63 9.44
C PRO A 147 40.40 -24.30 8.29
N VAL A 148 40.60 -24.92 7.12
CA VAL A 148 39.73 -24.73 5.94
C VAL A 148 38.34 -25.32 6.21
N LEU A 149 38.28 -26.53 6.79
CA LEU A 149 37.03 -27.18 7.17
C LEU A 149 36.27 -26.37 8.23
N GLU A 150 36.93 -25.91 9.29
CA GLU A 150 36.30 -25.12 10.36
C GLU A 150 35.72 -23.80 9.83
N LYS A 151 36.46 -23.10 8.96
CA LYS A 151 35.95 -21.89 8.31
C LYS A 151 34.73 -22.20 7.43
N ALA A 152 34.82 -23.22 6.59
CA ALA A 152 33.73 -23.56 5.67
C ALA A 152 32.46 -24.01 6.41
N TRP A 153 32.59 -24.75 7.51
CA TRP A 153 31.47 -25.11 8.38
C TRP A 153 30.86 -23.91 9.10
N ARG A 154 31.69 -22.98 9.60
CA ARG A 154 31.22 -21.74 10.23
C ARG A 154 30.43 -20.89 9.25
N ASP A 155 30.96 -20.70 8.05
CA ASP A 155 30.31 -19.93 6.98
C ASP A 155 29.00 -20.60 6.55
N TYR A 156 29.00 -21.92 6.34
CA TYR A 156 27.80 -22.69 6.00
C TYR A 156 26.72 -22.57 7.09
N THR A 157 27.10 -22.74 8.36
CA THR A 157 26.17 -22.65 9.48
C THR A 157 25.64 -21.24 9.63
N GLY A 158 26.49 -20.22 9.50
CA GLY A 158 26.08 -18.81 9.55
C GLY A 158 25.11 -18.45 8.41
N ILE A 159 25.33 -18.95 7.20
CA ILE A 159 24.37 -18.80 6.09
C ILE A 159 23.04 -19.45 6.44
N LEU A 160 23.03 -20.69 6.95
CA LEU A 160 21.79 -21.40 7.29
C LEU A 160 21.01 -20.75 8.44
N THR A 161 21.66 -20.51 9.57
CA THR A 161 20.96 -20.19 10.82
C THR A 161 20.51 -18.75 10.87
N GLU A 162 21.35 -17.81 10.42
CA GLU A 162 21.08 -16.38 10.57
C GLU A 162 20.45 -15.80 9.31
N LYS A 163 20.96 -16.15 8.13
CA LYS A 163 20.58 -15.48 6.89
C LYS A 163 19.45 -16.19 6.16
N LEU A 164 19.55 -17.50 5.98
CA LEU A 164 18.57 -18.27 5.21
C LEU A 164 17.24 -18.37 5.94
N ASN A 165 17.22 -18.59 7.25
CA ASN A 165 15.96 -18.63 8.01
C ASN A 165 15.19 -17.31 7.95
N LEU A 166 15.89 -16.17 8.04
CA LEU A 166 15.27 -14.85 7.93
C LEU A 166 14.74 -14.63 6.51
N VAL A 167 15.56 -14.86 5.47
CA VAL A 167 15.16 -14.67 4.07
C VAL A 167 14.04 -15.63 3.66
N PHE A 168 14.11 -16.90 4.07
CA PHE A 168 13.08 -17.89 3.75
C PHE A 168 11.78 -17.60 4.47
N SER A 169 11.82 -17.27 5.77
CA SER A 169 10.63 -16.82 6.49
C SER A 169 10.04 -15.58 5.83
N ASP A 170 10.89 -14.62 5.45
CA ASP A 170 10.46 -13.41 4.79
C ASP A 170 9.82 -13.65 3.42
N TYR A 171 10.38 -14.58 2.65
CA TYR A 171 9.89 -15.00 1.35
C TYR A 171 8.56 -15.76 1.46
N VAL A 172 8.44 -16.70 2.39
CA VAL A 172 7.19 -17.44 2.63
C VAL A 172 6.09 -16.50 3.12
N GLN A 173 6.40 -15.57 4.03
CA GLN A 173 5.45 -14.54 4.46
C GLN A 173 5.06 -13.62 3.29
N PHE A 174 6.02 -13.27 2.42
CA PHE A 174 5.76 -12.47 1.24
C PHE A 174 4.80 -13.15 0.26
N LEU A 175 5.11 -14.39 -0.13
CA LEU A 175 4.27 -15.17 -1.04
C LEU A 175 2.91 -15.51 -0.43
N GLY A 176 2.89 -15.89 0.85
CA GLY A 176 1.65 -16.16 1.58
C GLY A 176 0.75 -14.92 1.61
N GLY A 177 1.32 -13.76 1.95
CA GLY A 177 0.59 -12.49 1.91
C GLY A 177 0.08 -12.13 0.52
N LEU A 178 0.91 -12.30 -0.51
CA LEU A 178 0.50 -12.06 -1.90
C LEU A 178 -0.65 -12.98 -2.32
N ALA A 179 -0.58 -14.27 -1.97
CA ALA A 179 -1.64 -15.23 -2.26
C ALA A 179 -2.95 -14.91 -1.51
N LEU A 180 -2.88 -14.51 -0.24
CA LEU A 180 -4.05 -14.09 0.54
C LEU A 180 -4.72 -12.86 -0.08
N ARG A 181 -3.92 -11.89 -0.52
CA ARG A 181 -4.41 -10.69 -1.19
C ARG A 181 -5.01 -10.99 -2.57
N ASP A 182 -4.38 -11.86 -3.36
CA ASP A 182 -4.90 -12.28 -4.67
C ASP A 182 -6.26 -13.00 -4.53
N ALA A 183 -6.39 -13.82 -3.48
CA ALA A 183 -7.65 -14.46 -3.10
C ALA A 183 -8.72 -13.49 -2.54
N GLY A 184 -8.39 -12.21 -2.32
CA GLY A 184 -9.28 -11.20 -1.75
C GLY A 184 -9.62 -11.41 -0.27
N LEU A 185 -8.81 -12.22 0.44
CA LEU A 185 -9.04 -12.54 1.86
C LEU A 185 -8.63 -11.40 2.80
N ASP A 186 -7.97 -10.35 2.29
CA ASP A 186 -7.64 -9.13 3.01
C ASP A 186 -8.80 -8.11 3.02
N ALA A 187 -9.95 -8.43 2.41
CA ALA A 187 -11.11 -7.53 2.30
C ALA A 187 -10.76 -6.12 1.80
N HIS A 188 -9.83 -6.04 0.83
CA HIS A 188 -9.30 -4.79 0.27
C HIS A 188 -8.50 -3.90 1.23
N ILE A 189 -8.21 -4.35 2.46
CA ILE A 189 -7.48 -3.55 3.45
C ILE A 189 -6.04 -3.22 2.96
N CYS A 190 -5.38 -4.14 2.26
CA CYS A 190 -4.06 -3.84 1.70
C CYS A 190 -4.11 -2.80 0.58
N GLN A 191 -5.20 -2.75 -0.20
CA GLN A 191 -5.39 -1.69 -1.19
C GLN A 191 -5.55 -0.32 -0.53
N ILE A 192 -6.29 -0.24 0.58
CA ILE A 192 -6.43 0.98 1.38
C ILE A 192 -5.05 1.43 1.89
N ALA A 193 -4.27 0.49 2.45
CA ALA A 193 -2.91 0.77 2.90
C ALA A 193 -2.02 1.28 1.77
N ASP A 194 -2.07 0.67 0.58
CA ASP A 194 -1.28 1.11 -0.58
C ASP A 194 -1.63 2.55 -0.99
N GLU A 195 -2.92 2.92 -1.01
CA GLU A 195 -3.35 4.28 -1.31
C GLU A 195 -2.89 5.29 -0.25
N LEU A 196 -2.89 4.89 1.03
CA LEU A 196 -2.38 5.70 2.14
C LEU A 196 -0.87 5.90 2.03
N ILE A 197 -0.12 4.83 1.75
CA ILE A 197 1.33 4.89 1.56
C ILE A 197 1.68 5.72 0.33
N LYS A 198 0.96 5.54 -0.79
CA LYS A 198 1.15 6.31 -2.01
C LYS A 198 0.90 7.80 -1.77
N SER A 199 -0.15 8.16 -1.03
CA SER A 199 -0.39 9.56 -0.65
C SER A 199 0.68 10.11 0.29
N CYS A 200 1.31 9.26 1.11
CA CYS A 200 2.49 9.63 1.89
C CYS A 200 3.79 9.67 1.06
N GLY A 201 3.92 8.94 -0.04
CA GLY A 201 5.18 8.82 -0.79
C GLY A 201 5.69 10.14 -1.37
N ALA A 202 4.81 11.13 -1.53
CA ALA A 202 5.22 12.50 -1.84
C ALA A 202 6.10 13.15 -0.73
N ILE A 203 6.06 12.60 0.49
CA ILE A 203 6.87 13.01 1.63
C ILE A 203 8.29 12.43 1.46
N GLY A 204 9.23 13.27 1.01
CA GLY A 204 10.64 12.89 0.92
C GLY A 204 11.18 12.62 -0.49
N ARG A 205 10.42 12.95 -1.55
CA ARG A 205 10.82 12.77 -2.98
C ARG A 205 11.08 11.31 -3.40
N THR A 206 10.81 10.34 -2.53
CA THR A 206 10.94 8.92 -2.85
C THR A 206 9.63 8.42 -3.45
N HIS A 207 9.63 8.03 -4.73
CA HIS A 207 8.50 7.38 -5.38
C HIS A 207 8.34 5.95 -4.84
N TRP A 208 7.89 5.86 -3.59
CA TRP A 208 7.79 4.60 -2.87
C TRP A 208 6.53 3.84 -3.31
N ASN A 209 6.73 2.92 -4.25
CA ASN A 209 5.71 1.98 -4.70
C ASN A 209 5.67 0.76 -3.76
N ALA A 210 5.36 0.99 -2.48
CA ALA A 210 5.23 -0.12 -1.53
C ALA A 210 4.06 -1.01 -1.92
N LEU A 211 4.24 -2.30 -1.66
CA LEU A 211 3.16 -3.25 -1.58
C LEU A 211 2.81 -3.52 -0.14
N THR A 212 1.56 -3.38 0.23
CA THR A 212 1.07 -3.89 1.50
C THR A 212 0.60 -5.32 1.33
N ILE A 213 1.02 -6.20 2.23
CA ILE A 213 0.62 -7.60 2.24
C ILE A 213 0.19 -8.07 3.63
N PRO A 214 -0.78 -8.99 3.73
CA PRO A 214 -1.06 -9.74 4.95
C PRO A 214 0.16 -10.57 5.38
N ALA A 215 0.44 -10.64 6.68
CA ALA A 215 1.49 -11.50 7.23
C ALA A 215 1.19 -11.91 8.67
N SER A 216 1.94 -12.87 9.20
CA SER A 216 1.84 -13.24 10.63
C SER A 216 2.43 -12.17 11.56
N GLN A 217 3.41 -11.41 11.07
CA GLN A 217 4.11 -10.37 11.82
C GLN A 217 4.36 -9.16 10.93
N GLU A 218 4.28 -7.99 11.53
CA GLU A 218 4.62 -6.75 10.86
C GLU A 218 6.12 -6.60 10.68
N ALA A 219 6.49 -6.12 9.50
CA ALA A 219 7.84 -5.71 9.15
C ALA A 219 7.80 -4.96 7.82
N VAL A 220 8.65 -3.95 7.67
CA VAL A 220 9.18 -3.60 6.36
C VAL A 220 10.12 -4.71 5.90
N THR A 221 9.80 -5.31 4.76
CA THR A 221 10.61 -6.39 4.19
C THR A 221 11.67 -5.84 3.24
N LEU A 222 12.57 -6.75 2.87
CA LEU A 222 13.51 -6.63 1.76
C LEU A 222 12.87 -5.90 0.56
N ALA A 223 11.78 -6.44 0.02
CA ALA A 223 11.13 -5.97 -1.20
C ALA A 223 10.35 -4.65 -1.10
N ARG A 224 10.65 -3.80 -0.11
CA ARG A 224 9.94 -2.53 0.13
C ARG A 224 8.45 -2.74 0.37
N SER A 225 8.06 -3.95 0.76
CA SER A 225 6.69 -4.27 1.13
C SER A 225 6.47 -4.00 2.61
N ILE A 226 5.26 -3.55 2.93
CA ILE A 226 4.80 -3.35 4.31
C ILE A 226 3.94 -4.55 4.67
N ARG A 227 4.38 -5.33 5.65
CA ARG A 227 3.57 -6.42 6.18
C ARG A 227 2.58 -5.89 7.20
N MET A 228 1.31 -6.23 7.03
CA MET A 228 0.28 -6.06 8.05
C MET A 228 0.19 -7.35 8.85
N GLY A 229 0.46 -7.29 10.15
CA GLY A 229 0.38 -8.46 11.04
C GLY A 229 -1.06 -8.94 11.20
N PHE A 230 -1.28 -10.22 11.46
CA PHE A 230 -2.56 -10.73 11.93
C PHE A 230 -2.69 -10.47 13.44
N PRO A 231 -3.86 -10.06 13.96
CA PRO A 231 -5.17 -9.92 13.32
C PRO A 231 -5.46 -8.49 12.76
N GLU A 232 -4.43 -7.71 12.45
CA GLU A 232 -4.53 -6.29 12.13
C GLU A 232 -4.98 -5.98 10.68
N TRP A 233 -5.60 -6.94 9.97
CA TRP A 233 -6.12 -6.77 8.61
C TRP A 233 -7.52 -6.14 8.66
N THR A 234 -7.62 -4.98 9.30
CA THR A 234 -8.89 -4.27 9.48
C THR A 234 -8.73 -2.79 9.18
N ILE A 235 -9.85 -2.12 8.88
CA ILE A 235 -9.87 -0.66 8.69
C ILE A 235 -9.33 0.09 9.93
N TRP A 236 -9.42 -0.52 11.11
CA TRP A 236 -8.98 0.08 12.37
C TRP A 236 -7.47 0.12 12.49
N ALA A 237 -6.79 -0.91 12.00
CA ALA A 237 -5.37 -1.08 12.16
C ALA A 237 -4.57 -0.68 10.91
N VAL A 238 -5.23 -0.41 9.78
CA VAL A 238 -4.56 0.00 8.52
C VAL A 238 -3.66 1.22 8.69
N SER A 239 -3.96 2.13 9.61
CA SER A 239 -3.12 3.30 9.91
C SER A 239 -1.78 2.95 10.55
N LEU A 240 -1.62 1.76 11.15
CA LEU A 240 -0.35 1.30 11.71
C LEU A 240 0.73 1.15 10.63
N THR A 241 0.35 0.91 9.37
CA THR A 241 1.28 0.85 8.23
C THR A 241 2.09 2.14 8.05
N ALA A 242 1.60 3.28 8.55
CA ALA A 242 2.34 4.53 8.52
C ALA A 242 3.60 4.52 9.41
N HIS A 243 3.64 3.70 10.46
CA HIS A 243 4.84 3.51 11.28
C HIS A 243 5.96 2.88 10.45
N GLU A 244 5.64 1.79 9.75
CA GLU A 244 6.57 1.08 8.88
C GLU A 244 7.06 2.01 7.75
N LEU A 245 6.18 2.83 7.18
CA LEU A 245 6.58 3.86 6.22
C LEU A 245 7.51 4.92 6.85
N GLY A 246 7.25 5.32 8.09
CA GLY A 246 8.12 6.23 8.84
C GLY A 246 9.54 5.67 9.00
N GLN A 247 9.68 4.37 9.29
CA GLN A 247 10.99 3.70 9.36
C GLN A 247 11.74 3.81 8.03
N VAL A 248 11.05 3.63 6.90
CA VAL A 248 11.64 3.78 5.56
C VAL A 248 12.07 5.22 5.32
N ALA A 249 11.19 6.19 5.59
CA ALA A 249 11.47 7.60 5.40
C ALA A 249 12.70 8.04 6.23
N ILE A 250 12.83 7.54 7.45
CA ILE A 250 13.97 7.81 8.34
C ILE A 250 15.27 7.23 7.76
N ARG A 251 15.25 5.99 7.27
CA ARG A 251 16.44 5.32 6.70
C ARG A 251 16.97 6.03 5.45
N ASN A 252 16.08 6.64 4.66
CA ASN A 252 16.39 7.26 3.38
C ASN A 252 16.54 8.78 3.44
N SER A 253 16.69 9.37 4.63
CA SER A 253 16.76 10.82 4.81
C SER A 253 17.89 11.26 5.74
N THR A 254 17.99 12.57 5.95
CA THR A 254 18.90 13.20 6.92
C THR A 254 18.65 12.74 8.35
N TRP A 255 17.49 12.14 8.64
CA TRP A 255 17.18 11.57 9.95
C TRP A 255 18.11 10.45 10.38
N LYS A 256 18.63 9.66 9.42
CA LYS A 256 19.62 8.62 9.73
C LYS A 256 20.87 9.22 10.40
N GLN A 257 21.39 10.32 9.86
CA GLN A 257 22.55 11.02 10.42
C GLN A 257 22.23 11.60 11.80
N TYR A 258 21.05 12.21 11.96
CA TYR A 258 20.59 12.71 13.25
C TYR A 258 20.54 11.60 14.32
N ILE A 259 19.97 10.44 13.99
CA ILE A 259 19.91 9.29 14.90
C ILE A 259 21.30 8.83 15.32
N GLU A 260 22.24 8.78 14.37
CA GLU A 260 23.63 8.40 14.64
C GLU A 260 24.36 9.42 15.52
N GLU A 261 24.07 10.71 15.38
CA GLU A 261 24.65 11.79 16.18
C GLU A 261 24.08 11.82 17.60
N GLU A 262 22.76 11.74 17.77
CA GLU A 262 22.13 11.67 19.08
C GLU A 262 22.59 10.43 19.83
N ALA A 263 22.61 9.26 19.17
CA ALA A 263 23.07 8.04 19.81
C ALA A 263 24.55 8.08 20.22
N ARG A 264 25.39 8.83 19.50
CA ARG A 264 26.81 9.05 19.86
C ARG A 264 26.96 9.79 21.19
N ARG A 265 25.99 10.61 21.60
CA ARG A 265 26.00 11.30 22.91
C ARG A 265 25.86 10.30 24.08
N PHE A 266 25.32 9.10 23.83
CA PHE A 266 25.10 8.06 24.83
C PHE A 266 26.10 6.91 24.68
N LYS A 267 27.32 7.11 25.22
CA LYS A 267 28.49 6.21 25.04
C LYS A 267 28.25 4.71 25.30
N LYS A 268 27.36 4.34 26.23
CA LYS A 268 27.19 2.93 26.69
C LYS A 268 26.07 2.15 26.01
N ALA A 269 25.19 2.78 25.22
CA ALA A 269 23.97 2.14 24.70
C ALA A 269 23.68 2.48 23.23
N LYS A 270 24.70 2.81 22.44
CA LYS A 270 24.58 3.39 21.10
C LYS A 270 23.62 2.60 20.19
N THR A 271 23.84 1.31 19.97
CA THR A 271 23.03 0.52 19.01
C THR A 271 21.57 0.39 19.43
N LYS A 272 21.33 0.13 20.72
CA LYS A 272 19.96 0.01 21.27
C LYS A 272 19.23 1.34 21.18
N LEU A 273 19.90 2.45 21.50
CA LEU A 273 19.32 3.78 21.40
C LEU A 273 19.04 4.20 19.96
N GLN A 274 19.90 3.85 19.00
CA GLN A 274 19.64 4.11 17.57
C GLN A 274 18.35 3.45 17.12
N GLN A 275 18.15 2.17 17.48
CA GLN A 275 16.93 1.44 17.16
C GLN A 275 15.70 2.09 17.81
N TYR A 276 15.78 2.43 19.09
CA TYR A 276 14.67 3.05 19.81
C TYR A 276 14.32 4.43 19.26
N LEU A 277 15.33 5.26 18.95
CA LEU A 277 15.11 6.57 18.38
C LEU A 277 14.46 6.48 17.00
N SER A 278 14.85 5.49 16.18
CA SER A 278 14.17 5.20 14.91
C SER A 278 12.68 4.87 15.12
N VAL A 279 12.35 4.08 16.14
CA VAL A 279 10.95 3.75 16.51
C VAL A 279 10.18 4.99 16.95
N TYR A 280 10.72 5.81 17.85
CA TYR A 280 10.05 7.04 18.29
C TYR A 280 9.81 8.02 17.14
N LEU A 281 10.81 8.23 16.29
CA LEU A 281 10.66 9.12 15.14
C LEU A 281 9.65 8.57 14.11
N ALA A 282 9.56 7.24 13.97
CA ALA A 282 8.56 6.60 13.13
C ALA A 282 7.15 6.73 13.71
N ASP A 283 6.97 6.61 15.03
CA ASP A 283 5.69 6.88 15.71
C ASP A 283 5.26 8.36 15.53
N ALA A 284 6.21 9.28 15.68
CA ALA A 284 6.01 10.71 15.45
C ALA A 284 5.63 11.00 13.99
N PHE A 285 6.35 10.42 13.03
CA PHE A 285 6.05 10.51 11.60
C PHE A 285 4.64 9.99 11.30
N ALA A 286 4.32 8.79 11.76
CA ALA A 286 3.04 8.14 11.51
C ALA A 286 1.87 8.94 12.09
N THR A 287 2.05 9.49 13.30
CA THR A 287 1.06 10.37 13.93
C THR A 287 0.83 11.64 13.12
N TYR A 288 1.90 12.30 12.67
CA TYR A 288 1.76 13.50 11.84
C TYR A 288 1.16 13.19 10.46
N ALA A 289 1.55 12.06 9.87
CA ALA A 289 1.06 11.63 8.57
C ALA A 289 -0.42 11.25 8.62
N MET A 290 -0.86 10.46 9.59
CA MET A 290 -2.21 9.88 9.63
C MET A 290 -3.17 10.63 10.55
N GLY A 291 -2.67 11.52 11.40
CA GLY A 291 -3.45 12.16 12.44
C GLY A 291 -3.90 11.17 13.52
N PRO A 292 -5.03 11.46 14.18
CA PRO A 292 -5.52 10.66 15.29
C PRO A 292 -5.87 9.21 14.98
N ALA A 293 -6.14 8.83 13.72
CA ALA A 293 -6.38 7.44 13.33
C ALA A 293 -5.19 6.53 13.68
N TYR A 294 -3.96 6.99 13.48
CA TYR A 294 -2.78 6.23 13.89
C TYR A 294 -2.66 6.13 15.41
N ALA A 295 -2.88 7.25 16.12
CA ALA A 295 -2.83 7.25 17.58
C ALA A 295 -3.87 6.31 18.20
N CYS A 296 -5.09 6.31 17.69
CA CYS A 296 -6.15 5.40 18.12
C CYS A 296 -5.75 3.94 17.87
N ALA A 297 -5.26 3.62 16.67
CA ALA A 297 -4.83 2.26 16.35
C ALA A 297 -3.66 1.79 17.26
N ALA A 298 -2.65 2.63 17.47
CA ALA A 298 -1.49 2.28 18.28
C ALA A 298 -1.85 2.08 19.75
N LEU A 299 -2.53 3.05 20.38
CA LEU A 299 -2.81 3.02 21.81
C LEU A 299 -3.93 2.01 22.17
N LEU A 300 -4.95 1.86 21.31
CA LEU A 300 -6.14 1.07 21.66
C LEU A 300 -6.07 -0.38 21.16
N LEU A 301 -5.24 -0.68 20.15
CA LEU A 301 -5.16 -2.03 19.58
C LEU A 301 -3.81 -2.71 19.81
N ARG A 302 -2.70 -1.95 19.82
CA ARG A 302 -1.36 -2.54 19.72
C ARG A 302 -0.55 -2.47 21.00
N PHE A 303 -0.59 -1.35 21.72
CA PHE A 303 0.23 -1.19 22.92
C PHE A 303 -0.26 -2.09 24.04
N ASN A 304 0.70 -2.68 24.76
CA ASN A 304 0.43 -3.60 25.84
C ASN A 304 0.56 -2.91 27.21
N PRO A 305 -0.54 -2.61 27.90
CA PRO A 305 -0.50 -1.94 29.20
C PRO A 305 0.18 -2.77 30.30
N LEU A 306 0.29 -4.10 30.16
CA LEU A 306 0.95 -4.98 31.15
C LEU A 306 2.49 -4.85 31.15
N SER A 307 3.06 -4.44 30.03
CA SER A 307 4.49 -4.27 29.85
C SER A 307 4.85 -2.84 29.44
N ALA A 308 3.97 -1.88 29.71
CA ALA A 308 4.06 -0.52 29.19
C ALA A 308 5.38 0.20 29.52
N TYR A 309 6.00 -0.11 30.67
CA TYR A 309 7.24 0.52 31.12
C TYR A 309 8.49 -0.35 30.88
N LYS A 310 8.35 -1.52 30.25
CA LYS A 310 9.46 -2.46 30.03
C LYS A 310 9.99 -2.35 28.59
N ASP A 311 11.24 -1.93 28.48
CA ASP A 311 12.00 -1.94 27.23
C ASP A 311 12.31 -3.39 26.80
N ASN A 312 12.03 -3.74 25.54
CA ASN A 312 12.42 -5.02 24.92
C ASN A 312 13.72 -4.84 24.11
N VAL A 313 14.52 -5.89 23.91
CA VAL A 313 15.70 -5.92 23.03
C VAL A 313 15.47 -5.18 21.71
N LYS A 314 14.31 -5.39 21.06
CA LYS A 314 14.00 -4.83 19.73
C LYS A 314 13.14 -3.56 19.75
N HIS A 315 12.40 -3.30 20.82
CA HIS A 315 11.40 -2.23 20.86
C HIS A 315 11.46 -1.45 22.19
N PRO A 316 11.32 -0.12 22.16
CA PRO A 316 11.17 0.65 23.37
C PRO A 316 9.83 0.34 24.06
N ALA A 317 9.75 0.67 25.34
CA ALA A 317 8.54 0.51 26.14
C ALA A 317 7.34 1.29 25.56
N ASP A 318 6.15 0.69 25.55
CA ASP A 318 4.95 1.27 24.93
C ASP A 318 4.51 2.58 25.57
N ALA A 319 4.74 2.80 26.88
CA ALA A 319 4.46 4.09 27.53
C ALA A 319 5.28 5.24 26.92
N LYS A 320 6.55 4.99 26.54
CA LYS A 320 7.40 5.99 25.87
C LYS A 320 6.87 6.30 24.47
N ARG A 321 6.44 5.26 23.74
CA ARG A 321 5.84 5.39 22.41
C ARG A 321 4.52 6.16 22.46
N ALA A 322 3.63 5.81 23.39
CA ALA A 322 2.37 6.52 23.64
C ALA A 322 2.60 8.00 23.93
N HIS A 323 3.59 8.32 24.76
CA HIS A 323 3.97 9.70 25.05
C HIS A 323 4.40 10.47 23.78
N VAL A 324 5.23 9.87 22.91
CA VAL A 324 5.64 10.48 21.64
C VAL A 324 4.44 10.76 20.73
N ILE A 325 3.53 9.79 20.59
CA ILE A 325 2.31 9.91 19.77
C ILE A 325 1.41 11.04 20.29
N LEU A 326 1.12 11.05 21.60
CA LEU A 326 0.27 12.08 22.21
C LEU A 326 0.90 13.47 22.13
N THR A 327 2.21 13.58 22.33
CA THR A 327 2.95 14.84 22.16
C THR A 327 2.88 15.33 20.72
N MET A 328 3.00 14.45 19.72
CA MET A 328 2.86 14.83 18.32
C MET A 328 1.44 15.33 18.02
N LEU A 329 0.39 14.66 18.52
CA LEU A 329 -0.99 15.13 18.36
C LEU A 329 -1.22 16.51 19.00
N LYS A 330 -0.69 16.76 20.21
CA LYS A 330 -0.77 18.07 20.86
C LYS A 330 -0.12 19.16 20.01
N LYS A 331 1.04 18.88 19.40
CA LYS A 331 1.69 19.81 18.48
C LYS A 331 0.88 20.08 17.22
N MET A 332 0.25 19.05 16.64
CA MET A 332 -0.64 19.22 15.49
C MET A 332 -1.83 20.12 15.84
N ARG A 333 -2.46 19.89 17.01
CA ARG A 333 -3.52 20.75 17.54
C ARG A 333 -3.07 22.20 17.68
N ASP A 334 -1.91 22.42 18.30
CA ASP A 334 -1.42 23.78 18.61
C ASP A 334 -1.05 24.57 17.33
N LYS A 335 -0.79 23.89 16.22
CA LYS A 335 -0.57 24.51 14.91
C LYS A 335 -1.87 24.88 14.19
N GLU A 336 -2.96 24.16 14.44
CA GLU A 336 -4.24 24.44 13.81
C GLU A 336 -4.91 25.67 14.44
N ARG A 337 -5.71 26.37 13.63
CA ARG A 337 -6.50 27.50 14.14
C ARG A 337 -7.56 26.97 15.11
N ALA A 338 -7.92 27.78 16.12
CA ALA A 338 -8.82 27.39 17.21
C ALA A 338 -10.22 26.90 16.77
N ASP A 339 -10.60 27.11 15.50
CA ASP A 339 -11.87 26.74 14.88
C ASP A 339 -11.92 25.31 14.32
N ILE A 340 -10.84 24.52 14.39
CA ILE A 340 -10.79 23.12 13.91
C ILE A 340 -10.80 22.16 15.12
N PRO A 341 -11.95 21.72 15.65
CA PRO A 341 -12.10 21.29 17.04
C PRO A 341 -12.33 19.78 17.27
N PRO A 342 -11.60 18.82 16.68
CA PRO A 342 -11.64 17.43 17.17
C PRO A 342 -10.38 16.97 17.92
N TYR A 343 -9.22 17.64 17.77
CA TYR A 343 -7.97 17.15 18.38
C TYR A 343 -8.02 17.09 19.90
N SER A 344 -8.42 18.17 20.57
CA SER A 344 -8.48 18.21 22.04
C SER A 344 -9.37 17.11 22.60
N TYR A 345 -10.51 16.86 21.95
CA TYR A 345 -11.46 15.83 22.36
C TYR A 345 -10.86 14.43 22.23
N ILE A 346 -10.27 14.08 21.08
CA ILE A 346 -9.65 12.75 20.90
C ILE A 346 -8.42 12.59 21.80
N ILE A 347 -7.58 13.61 21.94
CA ILE A 347 -6.39 13.55 22.82
C ILE A 347 -6.83 13.23 24.25
N ASP A 348 -7.83 13.94 24.78
CA ASP A 348 -8.39 13.69 26.12
C ASP A 348 -8.93 12.27 26.28
N LYS A 349 -9.66 11.76 25.28
CA LYS A 349 -10.17 10.38 25.28
C LYS A 349 -9.06 9.34 25.26
N LEU A 350 -8.03 9.54 24.44
CA LEU A 350 -6.89 8.63 24.35
C LEU A 350 -6.03 8.64 25.62
N GLU A 351 -5.77 9.82 26.19
CA GLU A 351 -5.04 9.96 27.46
C GLU A 351 -5.76 9.23 28.59
N LYS A 352 -7.05 9.55 28.80
CA LYS A 352 -7.88 8.90 29.84
C LYS A 352 -8.01 7.39 29.62
N GLY A 353 -8.21 6.96 28.38
CA GLY A 353 -8.32 5.53 28.05
C GLY A 353 -7.03 4.76 28.31
N TRP A 354 -5.88 5.34 27.93
CA TRP A 354 -4.57 4.74 28.18
C TRP A 354 -4.22 4.71 29.68
N GLU A 355 -4.43 5.82 30.39
CA GLU A 355 -4.24 5.88 31.85
C GLU A 355 -5.14 4.88 32.58
N ALA A 356 -6.40 4.77 32.18
CA ALA A 356 -7.31 3.75 32.71
C ALA A 356 -6.75 2.34 32.47
N ALA A 357 -6.28 2.02 31.26
CA ALA A 357 -5.70 0.71 30.96
C ALA A 357 -4.48 0.40 31.84
N LEU A 358 -3.59 1.37 32.07
CA LEU A 358 -2.43 1.23 32.95
C LEU A 358 -2.82 1.01 34.42
N MET A 359 -3.85 1.72 34.90
CA MET A 359 -4.35 1.53 36.27
C MET A 359 -4.92 0.11 36.48
N HIS A 360 -5.64 -0.44 35.50
CA HIS A 360 -6.22 -1.78 35.59
C HIS A 360 -5.17 -2.89 35.61
N THR A 361 -4.03 -2.71 34.94
CA THR A 361 -2.97 -3.73 34.91
C THR A 361 -2.09 -3.73 36.16
N GLN A 362 -2.29 -2.78 37.08
CA GLN A 362 -1.45 -2.57 38.28
C GLN A 362 0.04 -2.51 37.97
N THR A 363 0.40 -2.11 36.74
CA THR A 363 1.80 -2.07 36.32
C THR A 363 2.42 -0.81 36.91
N ALA A 364 3.12 -0.96 38.04
CA ALA A 364 3.80 0.15 38.68
C ALA A 364 4.92 0.68 37.78
N GLY A 365 4.82 1.95 37.40
CA GLY A 365 5.84 2.66 36.64
C GLY A 365 5.37 4.06 36.29
N GLU A 366 6.32 4.97 36.13
CA GLU A 366 6.07 6.28 35.53
C GLU A 366 7.27 6.63 34.64
N LEU A 367 7.03 7.37 33.57
CA LEU A 367 8.11 8.01 32.84
C LEU A 367 8.66 9.13 33.71
N SER A 368 9.98 9.15 33.93
CA SER A 368 10.61 10.29 34.60
C SER A 368 10.45 11.56 33.76
N ASP A 369 10.39 12.71 34.41
CA ASP A 369 10.24 14.00 33.71
C ASP A 369 11.40 14.29 32.76
N GLU A 370 12.61 13.85 33.11
CA GLU A 370 13.77 13.92 32.22
C GLU A 370 13.54 13.10 30.94
N MET A 371 12.97 11.90 31.05
CA MET A 371 12.65 11.08 29.88
C MET A 371 11.53 11.72 29.04
N LYS A 372 10.46 12.23 29.67
CA LYS A 372 9.38 12.96 28.98
C LYS A 372 9.97 14.12 28.17
N LYS A 373 10.81 14.95 28.79
CA LYS A 373 11.48 16.09 28.15
C LYS A 373 12.37 15.69 26.96
N VAL A 374 13.11 14.58 27.08
CA VAL A 374 13.93 14.03 25.99
C VAL A 374 13.06 13.60 24.81
N LEU A 375 11.99 12.83 25.08
CA LEU A 375 11.04 12.37 24.06
C LEU A 375 10.33 13.55 23.37
N GLU A 376 9.92 14.55 24.15
CA GLU A 376 9.34 15.81 23.64
C GLU A 376 10.31 16.56 22.74
N GLY A 377 11.60 16.63 23.10
CA GLY A 377 12.64 17.24 22.28
C GLY A 377 12.77 16.58 20.91
N TRP A 378 12.84 15.24 20.88
CA TRP A 378 12.90 14.48 19.62
C TRP A 378 11.62 14.65 18.79
N THR A 379 10.46 14.61 19.43
CA THR A 379 9.15 14.79 18.78
C THR A 379 9.00 16.19 18.20
N THR A 380 9.45 17.21 18.93
CA THR A 380 9.46 18.63 18.49
C THR A 380 10.30 18.80 17.24
N ARG A 381 11.52 18.26 17.24
CA ARG A 381 12.40 18.35 16.08
C ARG A 381 11.78 17.71 14.84
N MET A 382 11.17 16.52 15.00
CA MET A 382 10.46 15.84 13.91
C MET A 382 9.31 16.69 13.37
N PHE A 383 8.51 17.25 14.27
CA PHE A 383 7.39 18.12 13.91
C PHE A 383 7.86 19.35 13.13
N ASP A 384 8.85 20.08 13.63
CA ASP A 384 9.36 21.30 12.99
C ASP A 384 9.86 21.03 11.57
N GLU A 385 10.56 19.92 11.36
CA GLU A 385 11.01 19.54 10.02
C GLU A 385 9.85 19.19 9.09
N LEU A 386 8.87 18.39 9.55
CA LEU A 386 7.69 18.03 8.77
C LEU A 386 6.82 19.25 8.42
N VAL A 387 6.75 20.23 9.32
CA VAL A 387 6.01 21.48 9.10
C VAL A 387 6.75 22.41 8.14
N SER A 388 8.08 22.51 8.24
CA SER A 388 8.90 23.39 7.39
C SER A 388 8.96 22.97 5.93
N LYS A 389 8.73 21.68 5.65
CA LYS A 389 8.70 21.11 4.30
C LYS A 389 7.30 20.55 4.03
N PRO A 390 6.27 21.40 3.81
CA PRO A 390 4.92 20.92 3.59
C PRO A 390 4.87 20.04 2.33
N ALA A 391 4.90 18.73 2.54
CA ALA A 391 4.67 17.77 1.48
C ALA A 391 3.16 17.66 1.25
N SER A 392 2.75 17.73 -0.01
CA SER A 392 1.40 17.32 -0.40
C SER A 392 1.16 15.90 0.12
N GLY A 393 0.07 15.69 0.85
CA GLY A 393 -0.29 14.36 1.36
C GLY A 393 -0.09 14.15 2.86
N LEU A 394 0.43 15.13 3.61
CA LEU A 394 0.35 15.12 5.08
C LEU A 394 -1.08 15.45 5.54
N TYR A 395 -1.50 14.86 6.66
CA TYR A 395 -2.83 15.12 7.21
C TYR A 395 -2.91 16.53 7.77
N ASP A 396 -3.96 17.26 7.39
CA ASP A 396 -4.15 18.68 7.75
C ASP A 396 -5.45 18.96 8.51
N GLY A 397 -6.19 17.92 8.90
CA GLY A 397 -7.40 18.01 9.73
C GLY A 397 -8.61 18.73 9.11
N LYS A 398 -8.44 19.48 8.02
CA LYS A 398 -9.45 20.44 7.51
C LYS A 398 -10.78 19.81 7.13
N ARG A 399 -10.76 18.54 6.70
CA ARG A 399 -11.96 17.82 6.25
C ARG A 399 -12.50 16.84 7.28
N TRP A 400 -11.91 16.79 8.47
CA TRP A 400 -12.32 15.82 9.47
C TRP A 400 -13.79 16.00 9.84
N ASN A 401 -14.21 17.18 10.28
CA ASN A 401 -15.60 17.39 10.74
C ASN A 401 -16.64 17.07 9.66
N SER A 402 -16.42 17.52 8.42
CA SER A 402 -17.34 17.23 7.32
C SER A 402 -17.41 15.73 7.01
N THR A 403 -16.27 15.04 7.08
CA THR A 403 -16.20 13.58 6.85
C THR A 403 -16.84 12.81 8.01
N LYS A 404 -16.64 13.24 9.26
CA LYS A 404 -17.28 12.66 10.45
C LYS A 404 -18.80 12.79 10.38
N GLN A 405 -19.31 13.99 10.11
CA GLN A 405 -20.75 14.23 9.99
C GLN A 405 -21.38 13.42 8.84
N ALA A 406 -20.67 13.25 7.73
CA ALA A 406 -21.12 12.40 6.63
C ALA A 406 -21.20 10.93 7.07
N LEU A 407 -20.21 10.44 7.82
CA LEU A 407 -20.19 9.08 8.34
C LEU A 407 -21.28 8.85 9.40
N GLU A 408 -21.49 9.78 10.33
CA GLU A 408 -22.54 9.71 11.34
C GLU A 408 -23.93 9.57 10.69
N LYS A 409 -24.21 10.35 9.63
CA LYS A 409 -25.46 10.23 8.88
C LYS A 409 -25.64 8.86 8.19
N LEU A 410 -24.55 8.30 7.65
CA LEU A 410 -24.56 6.94 7.09
C LEU A 410 -24.82 5.86 8.14
N ILE A 411 -24.29 6.03 9.35
CA ILE A 411 -24.52 5.14 10.49
C ILE A 411 -25.99 5.22 10.94
N GLU A 412 -26.58 6.42 10.97
CA GLU A 412 -28.00 6.64 11.28
C GLU A 412 -28.97 6.09 10.22
N GLY A 413 -28.48 5.44 9.16
CA GLY A 413 -29.31 4.91 8.08
C GLY A 413 -29.91 5.98 7.16
N LYS A 414 -29.42 7.23 7.24
CA LYS A 414 -29.84 8.29 6.33
C LYS A 414 -29.14 8.08 4.99
N GLU A 415 -29.83 7.43 4.07
CA GLU A 415 -29.40 7.29 2.69
C GLU A 415 -29.80 8.53 1.88
N GLY A 416 -28.95 8.96 0.94
CA GLY A 416 -29.28 10.04 0.01
C GLY A 416 -28.13 10.99 -0.32
N LYS A 417 -28.25 11.69 -1.45
CA LYS A 417 -27.23 12.63 -1.95
C LYS A 417 -27.03 13.87 -1.07
N ASP A 418 -27.97 14.16 -0.16
CA ASP A 418 -28.02 15.42 0.58
C ASP A 418 -26.84 15.62 1.52
N PHE A 419 -26.32 14.56 2.16
CA PHE A 419 -25.10 14.69 2.97
C PHE A 419 -23.82 14.62 2.14
N ALA A 420 -23.84 13.94 0.99
CA ALA A 420 -22.72 13.93 0.05
C ALA A 420 -22.41 15.33 -0.50
N ASN A 421 -23.37 16.26 -0.45
CA ASN A 421 -23.16 17.67 -0.79
C ASN A 421 -22.13 18.37 0.11
N ASN A 422 -21.98 17.94 1.37
CA ASN A 422 -21.01 18.51 2.30
C ASN A 422 -19.57 18.04 2.04
N LEU A 423 -19.39 16.94 1.32
CA LEU A 423 -18.07 16.46 0.91
C LEU A 423 -17.55 17.34 -0.23
N LYS A 424 -16.28 17.71 -0.24
CA LYS A 424 -15.67 18.51 -1.30
C LYS A 424 -15.21 17.68 -2.49
N GLY A 425 -15.20 16.35 -2.35
CA GLY A 425 -14.75 15.41 -3.38
C GLY A 425 -13.24 15.40 -3.54
N ASP A 426 -12.51 15.80 -2.49
CA ASP A 426 -11.05 15.78 -2.44
C ASP A 426 -10.54 15.14 -1.14
N GLU A 427 -11.45 14.67 -0.27
CA GLU A 427 -11.21 13.84 0.91
C GLU A 427 -10.35 12.61 0.59
N GLY A 428 -9.43 12.26 1.48
CA GLY A 428 -8.60 11.05 1.39
C GLY A 428 -9.04 9.97 2.37
N TRP A 429 -8.47 8.76 2.25
CA TRP A 429 -8.69 7.69 3.22
C TRP A 429 -8.37 8.12 4.65
N ARG A 430 -7.40 9.02 4.84
CA ARG A 430 -7.07 9.58 6.17
C ARG A 430 -8.25 10.29 6.81
N ASP A 431 -9.01 11.06 6.02
CA ASP A 431 -10.20 11.76 6.52
C ASP A 431 -11.25 10.74 6.96
N VAL A 432 -11.47 9.70 6.16
CA VAL A 432 -12.43 8.61 6.45
C VAL A 432 -12.01 7.81 7.69
N LEU A 433 -10.73 7.47 7.83
CA LEU A 433 -10.21 6.72 8.98
C LEU A 433 -10.30 7.52 10.28
N ASN A 434 -9.97 8.81 10.24
CA ASN A 434 -10.11 9.69 11.41
C ASN A 434 -11.60 9.87 11.79
N ALA A 435 -12.49 10.00 10.81
CA ALA A 435 -13.93 10.02 11.03
C ALA A 435 -14.44 8.70 11.65
N ALA A 436 -14.00 7.56 11.13
CA ALA A 436 -14.40 6.24 11.62
C ALA A 436 -13.94 6.00 13.07
N TRP A 437 -12.68 6.35 13.39
CA TRP A 437 -12.18 6.27 14.76
C TRP A 437 -12.91 7.21 15.71
N ALA A 438 -13.21 8.44 15.29
CA ALA A 438 -14.01 9.36 16.10
C ALA A 438 -15.40 8.79 16.40
N CYS A 439 -16.09 8.24 15.39
CA CYS A 439 -17.39 7.59 15.59
C CYS A 439 -17.28 6.36 16.52
N ARG A 440 -16.21 5.56 16.39
CA ARG A 440 -15.99 4.38 17.24
C ARG A 440 -15.72 4.75 18.71
N ILE A 441 -15.02 5.85 18.97
CA ILE A 441 -14.77 6.33 20.34
C ILE A 441 -16.05 6.87 20.99
N ASP A 442 -16.94 7.46 20.19
CA ASP A 442 -18.17 8.09 20.67
C ASP A 442 -19.31 7.07 20.88
N ASN A 443 -19.32 5.95 20.16
CA ASN A 443 -20.43 5.00 20.14
C ASN A 443 -20.14 3.71 20.92
N VAL A 444 -21.16 3.20 21.62
CA VAL A 444 -21.12 1.90 22.30
C VAL A 444 -21.30 0.75 21.30
N ASP A 445 -22.08 0.97 20.23
CA ASP A 445 -22.24 0.01 19.14
C ASP A 445 -21.23 0.30 18.02
N VAL A 446 -20.30 -0.62 17.85
CA VAL A 446 -19.25 -0.57 16.82
C VAL A 446 -19.62 -1.34 15.56
N SER A 447 -20.75 -2.06 15.56
CA SER A 447 -21.19 -2.83 14.41
C SER A 447 -21.51 -1.90 13.23
N GLY A 448 -21.11 -2.30 12.02
CA GLY A 448 -21.36 -1.55 10.79
C GLY A 448 -20.50 -0.30 10.54
N ILE A 449 -19.77 0.28 11.51
CA ILE A 449 -18.96 1.50 11.26
C ILE A 449 -17.93 1.25 10.15
N SER A 450 -17.30 0.07 10.14
CA SER A 450 -16.33 -0.32 9.09
C SER A 450 -16.98 -0.33 7.70
N GLU A 451 -18.16 -0.93 7.57
CA GLU A 451 -18.90 -1.02 6.31
C GLU A 451 -19.33 0.39 5.85
N LYS A 452 -19.87 1.21 6.75
CA LYS A 452 -20.26 2.59 6.44
C LYS A 452 -19.08 3.47 6.06
N ALA A 453 -17.90 3.25 6.66
CA ALA A 453 -16.67 3.95 6.27
C ALA A 453 -16.21 3.57 4.85
N GLN A 454 -16.33 2.29 4.47
CA GLN A 454 -16.07 1.84 3.10
C GLN A 454 -17.09 2.44 2.12
N SER A 455 -18.38 2.41 2.42
CA SER A 455 -19.41 3.06 1.59
C SER A 455 -19.18 4.57 1.45
N LEU A 456 -18.75 5.25 2.52
CA LEU A 456 -18.39 6.66 2.46
C LEU A 456 -17.23 6.90 1.50
N TRP A 457 -16.21 6.03 1.51
CA TRP A 457 -15.10 6.13 0.58
C TRP A 457 -15.52 5.93 -0.88
N GLU A 458 -16.42 4.99 -1.16
CA GLU A 458 -16.98 4.79 -2.50
C GLU A 458 -17.69 6.05 -2.99
N LEU A 459 -18.50 6.69 -2.14
CA LEU A 459 -19.17 7.96 -2.45
C LEU A 459 -18.17 9.09 -2.74
N ILE A 460 -17.11 9.21 -1.93
CA ILE A 460 -16.03 10.19 -2.14
C ILE A 460 -15.33 9.93 -3.49
N THR A 461 -15.09 8.66 -3.82
CA THR A 461 -14.42 8.25 -5.06
C THR A 461 -15.26 8.56 -6.29
N GLU A 462 -16.57 8.31 -6.25
CA GLU A 462 -17.44 8.67 -7.36
C GLU A 462 -17.51 10.19 -7.55
N LYS A 463 -17.58 10.95 -6.46
CA LYS A 463 -17.54 12.42 -6.52
C LYS A 463 -16.24 12.95 -7.11
N LYS A 464 -15.09 12.32 -6.82
CA LYS A 464 -13.80 12.63 -7.47
C LYS A 464 -13.86 12.40 -8.98
N ARG A 465 -14.45 11.29 -9.43
CA ARG A 465 -14.61 10.96 -10.85
C ARG A 465 -15.52 11.96 -11.55
N GLU A 466 -16.65 12.33 -10.94
CA GLU A 466 -17.54 13.37 -11.47
C GLU A 466 -16.84 14.72 -11.62
N LYS A 467 -16.07 15.14 -10.60
CA LYS A 467 -15.28 16.38 -10.64
C LYS A 467 -14.23 16.36 -11.75
N ALA A 468 -13.55 15.21 -11.94
CA ALA A 468 -12.59 15.03 -13.03
C ALA A 468 -13.28 15.12 -14.41
N ARG A 469 -14.43 14.46 -14.59
CA ARG A 469 -15.23 14.54 -15.84
C ARG A 469 -15.66 15.97 -16.16
N ARG A 470 -16.15 16.72 -15.17
CA ARG A 470 -16.53 18.14 -15.34
C ARG A 470 -15.34 19.01 -15.71
N THR A 471 -14.18 18.77 -15.07
CA THR A 471 -12.94 19.49 -15.39
C THR A 471 -12.54 19.25 -16.84
N SER A 472 -12.53 18.00 -17.30
CA SER A 472 -12.21 17.64 -18.69
C SER A 472 -13.19 18.19 -19.74
N GLN A 473 -14.48 18.31 -19.39
CA GLN A 473 -15.50 18.91 -20.27
C GLN A 473 -15.38 20.45 -20.33
N SER A 474 -15.05 21.09 -19.20
CA SER A 474 -14.87 22.55 -19.13
C SER A 474 -13.60 23.02 -19.83
N SER A 475 -12.56 22.19 -19.89
CA SER A 475 -11.36 22.40 -20.70
C SER A 475 -11.62 22.03 -22.16
N GLY A 476 -12.75 22.49 -22.73
CA GLY A 476 -13.13 22.22 -24.11
C GLY A 476 -11.95 22.39 -25.08
N PRO A 477 -11.93 21.66 -26.21
CA PRO A 477 -10.80 21.65 -27.13
C PRO A 477 -10.34 23.08 -27.36
N PRO A 478 -9.03 23.37 -27.19
CA PRO A 478 -8.51 24.74 -27.21
C PRO A 478 -9.12 25.41 -28.42
N SER A 479 -9.97 26.41 -28.18
CA SER A 479 -10.75 27.09 -29.22
C SER A 479 -9.79 27.35 -30.35
N GLY A 480 -9.99 26.66 -31.49
CA GLY A 480 -9.03 26.63 -32.58
C GLY A 480 -8.66 28.07 -32.91
N GLY A 481 -7.52 28.51 -32.39
CA GLY A 481 -6.94 29.78 -32.76
C GLY A 481 -6.71 29.61 -34.24
N VAL A 482 -7.52 30.29 -35.05
CA VAL A 482 -7.34 30.34 -36.49
C VAL A 482 -5.85 30.66 -36.67
N PRO A 483 -5.05 29.75 -37.27
CA PRO A 483 -3.64 30.02 -37.47
C PRO A 483 -3.55 31.37 -38.17
N PRO A 484 -2.70 32.31 -37.68
CA PRO A 484 -2.63 33.64 -38.25
C PRO A 484 -2.46 33.49 -39.75
N SER A 485 -3.43 34.01 -40.50
CA SER A 485 -3.45 33.97 -41.95
C SER A 485 -2.07 34.34 -42.47
N LEU A 486 -1.44 33.43 -43.20
CA LEU A 486 -0.25 33.71 -44.00
C LEU A 486 -0.60 34.83 -44.98
N LYS A 487 -0.37 36.08 -44.57
CA LYS A 487 -0.40 37.23 -45.45
C LYS A 487 0.82 37.14 -46.35
N GLY A 488 0.61 36.60 -47.54
CA GLY A 488 1.28 37.03 -48.76
C GLY A 488 2.75 36.66 -48.92
N GLU A 489 3.02 35.42 -49.30
CA GLU A 489 4.16 35.13 -50.19
C GLU A 489 3.62 34.72 -51.55
N LYS A 490 3.98 35.49 -52.58
CA LYS A 490 3.65 35.21 -53.98
C LYS A 490 4.51 34.04 -54.50
N PRO A 491 3.97 33.13 -55.33
CA PRO A 491 4.75 32.03 -55.89
C PRO A 491 5.80 32.50 -56.93
N PRO A 492 6.96 31.83 -57.06
CA PRO A 492 8.11 32.35 -57.82
C PRO A 492 8.09 32.15 -59.35
N TRP A 493 6.96 31.83 -59.99
CA TRP A 493 6.96 31.34 -61.37
C TRP A 493 6.37 32.29 -62.43
N GLN A 494 6.13 33.56 -62.10
CA GLN A 494 5.80 34.58 -63.10
C GLN A 494 6.99 35.52 -63.37
N LYS A 495 7.96 35.01 -64.14
CA LYS A 495 8.84 35.82 -65.01
C LYS A 495 9.22 35.00 -66.24
N VAL A 496 8.40 35.08 -67.30
CA VAL A 496 8.80 34.78 -68.68
C VAL A 496 8.07 35.75 -69.61
N GLY A 497 8.84 36.38 -70.52
CA GLY A 497 8.40 37.19 -71.66
C GLY A 497 8.55 38.69 -71.41
N GLY A 498 9.32 39.48 -72.17
CA GLY A 498 9.52 39.38 -73.61
C GLY A 498 8.44 40.22 -74.28
#